data_AF-A0A438F229-F1
#
_entry.id   AF-A0A438F229-F1
#
_cell.length_a   1.000
_cell.length_b   1.000
_cell.length_c   1.000
_cell.angle_alpha   90.00
_cell.angle_beta   90.00
_cell.angle_gamma   90.00
#
_symmetry.space_group_name_H-M   'P 1'
#
loop_
_entity.id
_entity.type
_entity.pdbx_description
1 polymer ?
#
loop_
_entity_poly.entity_id
_entity_poly.type
_entity_poly.pdbx_seq_one_letter_code
_entity_poly.pdbx_strand_id
1 'polypeptide(L)'
;MHSCLDSRESEEWSGYGTTRLLFLQWHLSWADMIAVAGAEAVSVCGGPKIPVQLGRLDSMAPDPEGKLPEESLDASALKQCFQRKGLA
;
A
#
# COMPACT_ATOMS: atom_id res chain seq x y z
N MET A 1 5.25 35.05 15.42
CA MET A 1 4.41 33.85 15.20
C MET A 1 5.31 32.67 14.89
N HIS A 2 6.08 32.26 15.90
CA HIS A 2 6.95 31.11 15.92
C HIS A 2 7.07 30.71 17.40
N SER A 3 7.15 29.40 17.65
CA SER A 3 7.49 28.73 18.92
C SER A 3 6.60 28.93 20.15
N CYS A 4 5.71 27.98 20.42
CA CYS A 4 5.38 27.52 21.80
C CYS A 4 4.51 26.24 21.80
N LEU A 5 5.07 25.11 21.37
CA LEU A 5 4.59 23.74 21.66
C LEU A 5 5.84 22.85 21.55
N ASP A 6 6.22 22.00 22.48
CA ASP A 6 5.99 21.88 23.90
C ASP A 6 7.28 21.21 24.39
N SER A 7 8.15 21.92 25.11
CA SER A 7 9.44 21.40 25.56
C SER A 7 9.30 20.36 26.69
N ARG A 8 8.09 19.86 26.93
CA ARG A 8 7.72 18.93 27.98
C ARG A 8 7.49 17.48 27.50
N GLU A 9 7.69 17.20 26.21
CA GLU A 9 7.60 15.83 25.65
C GLU A 9 8.95 15.11 25.52
N SER A 10 10.10 15.76 25.78
CA SER A 10 11.42 15.13 25.55
C SER A 10 11.95 14.29 26.73
N GLU A 11 11.42 14.48 27.95
CA GLU A 11 11.92 13.79 29.15
C GLU A 11 11.27 12.41 29.40
N GLU A 12 10.18 12.09 28.70
CA GLU A 12 9.47 10.80 28.87
C GLU A 12 10.08 9.65 28.04
N TRP A 13 11.09 9.95 27.21
CA TRP A 13 11.73 8.99 26.29
C TRP A 13 13.02 8.35 26.84
N SER A 14 13.32 8.50 28.13
CA SER A 14 14.51 7.85 28.73
C SER A 14 14.30 6.36 29.07
N GLY A 15 13.05 5.90 29.19
CA GLY A 15 12.71 4.53 29.60
C GLY A 15 12.43 3.52 28.47
N TYR A 16 12.28 3.96 27.22
CA TYR A 16 11.82 3.12 26.09
C TYR A 16 12.96 2.68 25.15
N GLY A 17 14.19 2.58 25.67
CA GLY A 17 15.38 2.27 24.89
C GLY A 17 15.46 0.84 24.32
N THR A 18 14.63 -0.09 24.80
CA THR A 18 14.65 -1.51 24.35
C THR A 18 13.42 -1.91 23.53
N THR A 19 12.31 -1.18 23.65
CA THR A 19 11.08 -1.47 22.89
C THR A 19 11.16 -1.02 21.43
N ARG A 20 12.07 -0.09 21.10
CA ARG A 20 12.23 0.46 19.74
C ARG A 20 12.76 -0.56 18.71
N LEU A 21 13.34 -1.68 19.15
CA LEU A 21 13.87 -2.72 18.26
C LEU A 21 12.80 -3.73 17.82
N LEU A 22 11.72 -3.92 18.59
CA LEU A 22 10.63 -4.85 18.23
C LEU A 22 9.61 -4.23 17.26
N PHE A 23 9.48 -2.90 17.22
CA PHE A 23 8.59 -2.20 16.28
C PHE A 23 9.14 -2.08 14.85
N LEU A 24 10.46 -2.20 14.66
CA LEU A 24 11.09 -2.09 13.34
C LEU A 24 11.03 -3.37 12.51
N GLN A 25 10.68 -4.52 13.10
CA GLN A 25 10.69 -5.82 12.41
C GLN A 25 9.43 -6.08 11.57
N TRP A 26 8.34 -5.32 11.78
CA TRP A 26 7.06 -5.52 11.11
C TRP A 26 6.83 -4.51 9.98
N HIS A 27 7.86 -4.24 9.19
CA HIS A 27 7.69 -3.39 8.02
C HIS A 27 6.98 -4.18 6.92
N LEU A 28 5.69 -3.90 6.71
CA LEU A 28 4.97 -4.35 5.52
C LEU A 28 5.32 -3.44 4.35
N SER A 29 5.35 -4.00 3.14
CA SER A 29 5.54 -3.22 1.92
C SER A 29 4.29 -2.40 1.61
N TRP A 30 4.45 -1.27 0.92
CA TRP A 30 3.34 -0.49 0.38
C TRP A 30 2.47 -1.32 -0.55
N ALA A 31 3.09 -2.17 -1.35
CA ALA A 31 2.39 -3.09 -2.23
C ALA A 31 1.43 -3.99 -1.42
N ASP A 32 1.91 -4.57 -0.31
CA ASP A 32 1.14 -5.42 0.60
C ASP A 32 0.02 -4.67 1.30
N MET A 33 0.28 -3.46 1.78
CA MET A 33 -0.74 -2.60 2.35
C MET A 33 -1.90 -2.35 1.36
N ILE A 34 -1.60 -2.04 0.10
CA ILE A 34 -2.61 -1.78 -0.94
C ILE A 34 -3.48 -3.03 -1.19
N ALA A 35 -2.88 -4.22 -1.32
CA ALA A 35 -3.65 -5.43 -1.61
C ALA A 35 -4.53 -5.86 -0.44
N VAL A 36 -4.02 -5.77 0.80
CA VAL A 36 -4.80 -6.08 2.00
C VAL A 36 -5.97 -5.11 2.14
N ALA A 37 -5.72 -3.80 1.98
CA ALA A 37 -6.78 -2.80 2.06
C ALA A 37 -7.87 -3.02 0.99
N GLY A 38 -7.48 -3.37 -0.24
CA GLY A 38 -8.42 -3.68 -1.32
C GLY A 38 -9.27 -4.92 -1.02
N ALA A 39 -8.65 -6.00 -0.54
CA ALA A 39 -9.37 -7.21 -0.16
C ALA A 39 -10.33 -6.98 1.01
N GLU A 40 -9.91 -6.17 2.00
CA GLU A 40 -10.76 -5.81 3.14
C GLU A 40 -11.94 -4.93 2.72
N ALA A 41 -11.71 -3.94 1.84
CA ALA A 41 -12.79 -3.12 1.31
C ALA A 41 -13.85 -3.97 0.58
N VAL A 42 -13.43 -4.97 -0.21
CA VAL A 42 -14.35 -5.92 -0.85
C VAL A 42 -15.12 -6.75 0.18
N SER A 43 -14.43 -7.24 1.22
CA SER A 43 -15.04 -8.01 2.31
C SER A 43 -16.11 -7.21 3.06
N VAL A 44 -15.80 -5.97 3.44
CA VAL A 44 -16.73 -5.05 4.12
C VAL A 44 -17.98 -4.78 3.28
N CYS A 45 -17.84 -4.70 1.96
CA CYS A 45 -18.96 -4.56 1.04
C CYS A 45 -19.75 -5.87 0.80
N GLY A 46 -19.43 -6.97 1.51
CA GLY A 46 -20.09 -8.28 1.33
C GLY A 46 -19.64 -9.04 0.08
N GLY A 47 -18.50 -8.66 -0.49
CA GLY A 47 -17.90 -9.33 -1.64
C GLY A 47 -17.22 -10.66 -1.30
N PRO A 48 -16.61 -11.33 -2.29
CA PRO A 48 -15.93 -12.59 -2.06
C PRO A 48 -14.66 -12.42 -1.22
N LYS A 49 -14.23 -13.51 -0.56
CA LYS A 49 -12.92 -13.55 0.10
C LYS A 49 -11.81 -13.57 -0.96
N ILE A 50 -11.01 -12.52 -1.00
CA ILE A 50 -9.85 -12.40 -1.90
C ILE A 50 -8.60 -12.86 -1.15
N PRO A 51 -7.91 -13.94 -1.59
CA PRO A 51 -6.67 -14.37 -0.96
C PRO A 51 -5.53 -13.39 -1.30
N VAL A 52 -4.93 -12.77 -0.27
CA VAL A 52 -3.79 -11.87 -0.43
C VAL A 52 -2.50 -12.58 -0.01
N GLN A 53 -1.53 -12.64 -0.91
CA GLN A 53 -0.18 -13.12 -0.61
C GLN A 53 0.69 -11.93 -0.19
N LEU A 54 1.39 -12.08 0.94
CA LEU A 54 2.29 -11.06 1.49
C LEU A 54 3.75 -11.36 1.17
N GLY A 55 4.63 -10.38 1.34
CA GLY A 55 6.07 -10.49 1.10
C GLY A 55 6.53 -9.83 -0.20
N ARG A 56 5.74 -8.92 -0.77
CA ARG A 56 6.20 -8.12 -1.91
C ARG A 56 7.27 -7.15 -1.45
N LEU A 57 8.27 -6.94 -2.30
CA LEU A 57 9.28 -5.90 -2.10
C LEU A 57 8.77 -4.59 -2.68
N ASP A 58 9.02 -3.50 -1.97
CA ASP A 58 8.67 -2.16 -2.47
C ASP A 58 9.52 -1.81 -3.69
N SER A 59 8.86 -1.23 -4.70
CA SER A 59 9.56 -0.70 -5.87
C SER A 59 10.27 0.60 -5.49
N MET A 60 11.51 0.73 -5.95
CA MET A 60 12.30 1.96 -5.81
C MET A 60 12.08 2.93 -6.98
N ALA A 61 11.33 2.53 -7.99
CA ALA A 61 11.04 3.32 -9.18
C ALA A 61 9.54 3.29 -9.50
N PRO A 62 8.99 4.39 -10.04
CA PRO A 62 7.63 4.41 -10.54
C PRO A 62 7.48 3.52 -11.77
N ASP A 63 6.25 3.05 -12.00
CA ASP A 63 5.91 2.36 -13.24
C ASP A 63 5.96 3.33 -14.44
N PRO A 64 6.37 2.88 -15.64
CA PRO A 64 6.29 3.69 -16.84
C PRO A 64 4.86 4.14 -17.14
N GLU A 65 4.71 5.30 -17.78
CA GLU A 65 3.42 5.81 -18.20
C GLU A 65 2.73 4.90 -19.24
N GLY A 66 1.41 5.03 -19.39
CA GLY A 66 0.62 4.28 -20.38
C GLY A 66 0.44 2.79 -20.07
N LYS A 67 0.69 2.35 -18.82
CA LYS A 67 0.49 0.96 -18.39
C LYS A 67 -0.96 0.63 -18.03
N LEU A 68 -1.76 1.64 -17.75
CA LEU A 68 -3.20 1.55 -17.47
C LEU A 68 -3.99 1.83 -18.76
N PRO A 69 -5.17 1.22 -18.92
CA PRO A 69 -6.06 1.56 -20.03
C PRO A 69 -6.67 2.95 -19.84
N GLU A 70 -6.74 3.74 -20.92
CA GLU A 70 -7.47 5.01 -20.94
C GLU A 70 -8.98 4.75 -20.81
N GLU A 71 -9.70 5.67 -20.17
CA GLU A 71 -11.16 5.58 -19.96
C GLU A 71 -11.96 5.71 -21.25
N SER A 72 -11.35 6.30 -22.29
CA SER A 72 -11.97 6.51 -23.60
C SER A 72 -11.87 5.30 -24.54
N LEU A 73 -11.19 4.21 -24.13
CA LEU A 73 -11.05 3.01 -24.94
C LEU A 73 -12.39 2.29 -25.15
N ASP A 74 -12.60 1.78 -26.35
CA ASP A 74 -13.70 0.87 -26.60
C ASP A 74 -13.48 -0.50 -25.92
N ALA A 75 -14.53 -1.32 -25.87
CA ALA A 75 -14.49 -2.62 -25.20
C ALA A 75 -13.44 -3.58 -25.81
N SER A 76 -13.20 -3.50 -27.12
CA SER A 76 -12.24 -4.35 -27.82
C SER A 76 -10.81 -3.97 -27.43
N ALA A 77 -10.49 -2.69 -27.44
CA ALA A 77 -9.21 -2.15 -27.05
C ALA A 77 -8.93 -2.39 -25.56
N LEU A 78 -9.93 -2.21 -24.69
CA LEU A 78 -9.82 -2.52 -23.27
C LEU A 78 -9.51 -4.01 -23.04
N LYS A 79 -10.21 -4.91 -23.73
CA LYS A 79 -9.95 -6.35 -23.67
C LYS A 79 -8.51 -6.66 -24.08
N GLN A 80 -8.03 -6.07 -25.17
CA GLN A 80 -6.65 -6.26 -25.61
C GLN A 80 -5.63 -5.74 -24.58
N CYS A 81 -5.93 -4.65 -23.87
CA CYS A 81 -5.08 -4.16 -22.78
C CYS A 81 -4.90 -5.19 -21.67
N PHE A 82 -5.99 -5.81 -21.19
CA PHE A 82 -5.94 -6.86 -20.17
C PHE A 82 -5.26 -8.14 -20.67
N GLN A 83 -5.51 -8.53 -21.93
CA GLN A 83 -4.84 -9.68 -22.56
C GLN A 83 -3.32 -9.52 -22.59
N ARG A 84 -2.81 -8.31 -22.89
CA ARG A 84 -1.36 -8.03 -22.82
C ARG A 84 -0.78 -8.14 -21.40
N LYS A 85 -1.61 -8.12 -20.36
CA LYS A 85 -1.23 -8.34 -18.96
C LYS A 85 -1.39 -9.80 -18.52
N GLY A 86 -1.76 -10.70 -19.43
CA GLY A 86 -1.98 -12.12 -19.14
C GLY A 86 -3.37 -12.42 -18.55
N LEU A 87 -4.33 -11.50 -18.69
CA LEU A 87 -5.69 -11.66 -18.22
C LEU A 87 -6.60 -11.90 -19.44
N ALA A 88 -7.14 -13.11 -19.55
CA ALA A 88 -7.88 -13.60 -20.71
C ALA A 88 -9.36 -13.19 -20.72
#